data_AF-A0A6G9GUE9-F1
#
_entry.id   AF-A0A6G9GUE9-F1
#
_cell.length_a   1.000
_cell.length_b   1.000
_cell.length_c   1.000
_cell.angle_alpha   90.00
_cell.angle_beta   90.00
_cell.angle_gamma   90.00
#
_symmetry.space_group_name_H-M   'P 1'
#
loop_
_entity.id
_entity.type
_entity.pdbx_description
1 polymer ?
#
loop_
_entity_poly.entity_id
_entity_poly.type
_entity_poly.pdbx_seq_one_letter_code
_entity_poly.pdbx_strand_id
1 'polypeptide(L)' 'MDTAKLELAAQRCKDAEEALEAARADLRAEAVAALRSTDERGAQATVAHLTGWRRSYLRRLLRTGGERSA' A
#
# COMPACT_ATOMS: atom_id res chain seq x y z
N MET A 1 18.75 -35.92 1.89
CA MET A 1 18.93 -34.54 2.39
C MET A 1 17.61 -34.15 3.01
N ASP A 2 17.60 -33.79 4.30
CA ASP A 2 16.36 -33.36 4.97
C ASP A 2 16.06 -31.91 4.58
N THR A 3 15.04 -31.71 3.75
CA THR A 3 14.62 -30.40 3.22
C THR A 3 13.57 -29.73 4.09
N ALA A 4 13.10 -30.35 5.18
CA ALA A 4 11.99 -29.83 5.99
C ALA A 4 12.27 -28.42 6.55
N LYS A 5 13.51 -28.15 6.97
CA LYS A 5 13.91 -26.80 7.43
C LYS A 5 13.91 -25.77 6.31
N LEU A 6 14.28 -26.18 5.09
CA LEU A 6 14.27 -25.30 3.92
C LEU A 6 12.85 -25.00 3.47
N GLU A 7 11.97 -25.99 3.44
CA GLU A 7 10.55 -25.84 3.11
C GLU A 7 9.85 -24.90 4.11
N LEU A 8 10.11 -25.07 5.41
CA LEU A 8 9.57 -24.17 6.43
C LEU A 8 10.08 -22.73 6.27
N ALA A 9 11.36 -22.54 5.97
CA ALA A 9 11.92 -21.22 5.72
C ALA A 9 11.30 -20.57 4.47
N ALA A 10 11.15 -21.34 3.39
CA ALA A 10 10.51 -20.87 2.16
C ALA A 10 9.04 -20.49 2.39
N GLN A 11 8.30 -21.25 3.19
CA GLN A 11 6.91 -20.91 3.53
C GLN A 11 6.84 -19.61 4.32
N ARG A 12 7.69 -19.42 5.34
CA ARG A 12 7.73 -18.17 6.12
C ARG A 12 8.04 -16.94 5.29
N CYS A 13 8.90 -17.08 4.27
CA CYS A 13 9.15 -15.99 3.33
C CYS A 13 7.89 -15.63 2.55
N LYS A 14 7.17 -16.62 2.02
CA LYS A 14 5.91 -16.39 1.30
C LYS A 14 4.86 -15.72 2.19
N ASP A 15 4.68 -16.23 3.41
CA ASP A 15 3.71 -15.67 4.35
C ASP A 15 4.04 -14.20 4.69
N ALA A 16 5.33 -13.87 4.85
CA ALA A 16 5.77 -12.51 5.10
C ALA A 16 5.57 -11.59 3.88
N GLU A 17 5.81 -12.10 2.66
CA GLU A 17 5.56 -11.37 1.42
C GLU A 17 4.06 -11.06 1.25
N GLU A 18 3.19 -12.05 1.49
CA GLU A 18 1.74 -11.89 1.44
C GLU A 18 1.25 -10.88 2.48
N ALA A 19 1.73 -10.97 3.73
CA ALA A 19 1.40 -10.02 4.79
C ALA A 19 1.87 -8.59 4.46
N LEU A 20 3.04 -8.44 3.85
CA LEU A 20 3.57 -7.15 3.42
C LEU A 20 2.72 -6.55 2.28
N GLU A 21 2.32 -7.36 1.30
CA GLU A 21 1.46 -6.89 0.21
C GLU A 21 0.06 -6.51 0.71
N ALA A 22 -0.51 -7.25 1.66
CA ALA A 22 -1.76 -6.88 2.32
C ALA A 22 -1.64 -5.53 3.04
N ALA A 23 -0.60 -5.36 3.87
CA ALA A 23 -0.35 -4.09 4.56
C ALA A 23 -0.13 -2.91 3.60
N ARG A 24 0.53 -3.15 2.46
CA ARG A 24 0.69 -2.14 1.39
C ARG A 24 -0.63 -1.79 0.72
N ALA A 25 -1.52 -2.77 0.53
CA ALA A 25 -2.84 -2.54 -0.04
C ALA A 25 -3.71 -1.70 0.90
N ASP A 26 -3.73 -2.03 2.20
CA ASP A 26 -4.46 -1.28 3.22
C ASP A 26 -3.96 0.17 3.30
N LEU A 27 -2.64 0.37 3.33
CA LEU A 27 -2.05 1.72 3.35
C LEU A 27 -2.46 2.54 2.11
N ARG A 28 -2.53 1.92 0.92
CA ARG A 28 -3.00 2.60 -0.29
C ARG A 28 -4.48 2.94 -0.21
N ALA A 29 -5.31 2.05 0.33
CA ALA A 29 -6.75 2.29 0.49
C ALA A 29 -7.03 3.46 1.44
N GLU A 30 -6.39 3.47 2.61
CA GLU A 30 -6.50 4.57 3.57
C GLU A 30 -5.96 5.90 3.02
N ALA A 31 -4.84 5.85 2.29
CA ALA A 31 -4.31 7.03 1.62
C ALA A 31 -5.31 7.59 0.59
N VAL A 32 -5.98 6.74 -0.20
CA VAL A 32 -7.01 7.19 -1.15
C VAL A 32 -8.22 7.77 -0.42
N ALA A 33 -8.68 7.13 0.66
CA ALA A 33 -9.79 7.62 1.46
C ALA A 33 -9.48 9.01 2.05
N ALA A 34 -8.30 9.18 2.64
CA ALA A 34 -7.84 10.45 3.18
C ALA A 34 -7.69 11.54 2.10
N LEU A 35 -7.22 11.18 0.90
CA LEU A 35 -7.09 12.14 -0.21
C LEU A 35 -8.45 12.57 -0.79
N ARG A 36 -9.51 11.77 -0.63
CA ARG A 36 -10.87 12.07 -1.12
C ARG A 36 -11.73 12.85 -0.12
N SER A 37 -11.42 12.80 1.17
CA SER A 37 -12.28 13.34 2.23
C SER A 37 -12.04 14.82 2.57
N THR A 38 -10.94 15.42 2.14
CA THR A 38 -10.55 16.79 2.50
C THR A 38 -10.20 17.63 1.27
N ASP A 39 -10.12 18.95 1.48
CA ASP A 39 -9.55 19.89 0.52
C ASP A 39 -8.16 19.40 0.05
N GLU A 40 -7.99 19.22 -1.27
CA GLU A 40 -6.97 18.37 -1.90
C GLU A 40 -5.53 18.72 -1.47
N ARG A 41 -5.26 20.01 -1.21
CA ARG A 41 -3.90 20.49 -0.89
C ARG A 41 -3.46 20.10 0.51
N GLY A 42 -4.37 20.09 1.48
CA GLY A 42 -4.08 19.71 2.87
C GLY A 42 -3.85 18.21 3.02
N ALA A 43 -4.76 17.40 2.45
CA ALA A 43 -4.67 15.94 2.49
C ALA A 43 -3.38 15.41 1.83
N GLN A 44 -2.99 15.95 0.67
CA GLN A 44 -1.76 15.51 -0.02
C GLN A 44 -0.49 15.76 0.81
N ALA A 45 -0.42 16.86 1.55
CA ALA A 45 0.74 17.15 2.40
C ALA A 45 0.81 16.17 3.59
N THR A 46 -0.31 15.92 4.25
CA THR A 46 -0.41 14.99 5.38
C THR A 46 -0.08 13.56 4.97
N VAL A 47 -0.69 13.07 3.88
CA VAL A 47 -0.45 11.71 3.39
C VAL A 47 1.01 11.54 2.95
N ALA A 48 1.60 12.53 2.28
CA ALA A 48 3.02 12.49 1.91
C ALA A 48 3.94 12.44 3.13
N HIS A 49 3.61 13.16 4.21
CA HIS A 49 4.37 13.15 5.46
C HIS A 49 4.29 11.78 6.15
N LEU A 50 3.09 11.21 6.28
CA LEU A 50 2.88 9.93 6.97
C LEU A 50 3.48 8.74 6.23
N THR A 51 3.38 8.73 4.90
CA THR A 51 3.80 7.59 4.06
C THR A 51 5.21 7.72 3.50
N GLY A 52 5.79 8.93 3.54
CA GLY A 52 7.01 9.26 2.81
C GLY A 52 6.84 9.29 1.28
N TRP A 53 5.61 9.14 0.77
CA TRP A 53 5.37 9.11 -0.67
C TRP A 53 5.46 10.50 -1.29
N ARG A 54 6.03 10.54 -2.49
CA ARG A 54 6.08 11.77 -3.28
C ARG A 54 4.67 12.15 -3.74
N ARG A 55 4.38 13.45 -3.82
CA ARG A 55 3.10 13.96 -4.35
C ARG A 55 2.75 13.43 -5.74
N SER A 56 3.77 13.15 -6.58
CA SER A 56 3.56 12.53 -7.89
C SER A 56 3.00 11.11 -7.82
N TYR A 57 3.37 10.34 -6.80
CA TYR A 57 2.79 9.02 -6.52
C TYR A 57 1.35 9.16 -6.04
N LEU A 58 1.06 10.09 -5.12
CA LEU A 58 -0.29 10.35 -4.63
C LEU A 58 -1.27 10.73 -5.74
N ARG A 59 -0.85 11.62 -6.67
CA ARG A 59 -1.66 11.97 -7.84
C ARG A 59 -1.96 10.77 -8.74
N ARG A 60 -0.98 9.88 -8.93
CA ARG A 60 -1.17 8.65 -9.70
C ARG A 60 -2.14 7.71 -9.01
N LEU A 61 -2.00 7.57 -7.69
CA LEU A 61 -2.86 6.72 -6.86
C LEU A 61 -4.33 7.16 -6.91
N LEU A 62 -4.59 8.47 -6.84
CA LEU A 62 -5.93 9.03 -7.01
C LEU A 62 -6.53 8.74 -8.38
N ARG A 63 -5.72 8.84 -9.44
CA ARG A 63 -6.16 8.55 -10.82
C ARG A 63 -6.52 7.08 -10.99
N THR A 64 -5.70 6.16 -10.51
CA THR A 64 -5.93 4.71 -10.64
C THR A 64 -6.99 4.17 -9.69
N GLY A 65 -7.16 4.77 -8.51
CA GLY A 65 -8.20 4.39 -7.55
C GLY A 65 -9.63 4.77 -7.99
N GLY A 66 -9.77 5.60 -9.02
CA GLY A 66 -11.06 5.94 -9.63
C GLY A 66 -11.56 4.91 -10.66
N GLU A 67 -10.68 4.06 -11.20
CA GLU A 67 -11.01 3.15 -12.31
C GLU A 67 -11.52 1.76 -11.86
N ARG A 68 -11.66 1.51 -10.55
CA ARG A 68 -12.21 0.25 -10.00
C ARG A 68 -13.66 0.35 -9.53
N SER A 69 -14.41 1.29 -10.07
CA SER A 69 -15.86 1.42 -9.87
C SER A 69 -16.53 1.77 -11.20
N ALA A 70 -16.52 0.80 -12.12
CA ALA A 70 -17.38 0.73 -13.29
C ALA A 70 -17.64 -0.73 -13.63
#